data_AF-A0A0D2LHC5-F1
#
_entry.id   AF-A0A0D2LHC5-F1
#
_cell.length_a   1.000
_cell.length_b   1.000
_cell.length_c   1.000
_cell.angle_alpha   90.00
_cell.angle_beta   90.00
_cell.angle_gamma   90.00
#
_symmetry.space_group_name_H-M   'P 1'
#
loop_
_entity.id
_entity.type
_entity.pdbx_description
1 polymer ?
#
loop_
_entity_poly.entity_id
_entity_poly.type
_entity_poly.pdbx_seq_one_letter_code
_entity_poly.pdbx_strand_id
1 'polypeptide(L)'
;LLARIADQLANNDSSTGSSTATPFAPSASAIRINTLWFISLILSLSTVLVGIVALQWLREHQRYTDRMSPQECVGAYHMREEALERWLVPQIFTGLPLLLQIALVLFFVGAAEYLCALNRAVGIPVSVVIALSLLFLGATTVLPTLQLFLLALSGPSTKIPAQCAYKSPQSWAMH
;
A
#
# COMPACT_ATOMS: atom_id res chain seq x y z
N LEU A 1 -33.74 55.68 24.88
CA LEU A 1 -33.67 54.82 23.67
C LEU A 1 -32.99 53.48 23.95
N LEU A 2 -31.80 53.46 24.57
CA LEU A 2 -31.06 52.21 24.89
C LEU A 2 -31.81 51.26 25.86
N ALA A 3 -32.48 51.77 26.89
CA ALA A 3 -33.26 50.93 27.83
C ALA A 3 -34.39 50.14 27.15
N ARG A 4 -34.99 50.72 26.09
CA ARG A 4 -36.06 50.07 25.32
C ARG A 4 -35.52 48.96 24.42
N ILE A 5 -34.27 49.06 23.99
CA ILE A 5 -33.56 48.03 23.20
C ILE A 5 -33.16 46.86 24.12
N ALA A 6 -32.73 47.16 25.35
CA ALA A 6 -32.41 46.12 26.35
C ALA A 6 -33.64 45.30 26.76
N ASP A 7 -34.77 45.95 27.03
CA ASP A 7 -36.03 45.26 27.34
C ASP A 7 -36.56 44.42 26.18
N GLN A 8 -36.35 44.87 24.92
CA GLN A 8 -36.74 44.10 23.74
C GLN A 8 -35.86 42.85 23.56
N LEU A 9 -34.55 42.91 23.88
CA LEU A 9 -33.69 41.73 23.89
C LEU A 9 -34.09 40.75 25.00
N ALA A 10 -34.33 41.24 26.22
CA ALA A 10 -34.69 40.41 27.37
C ALA A 10 -36.06 39.74 27.21
N ASN A 11 -37.06 40.44 26.65
CA ASN A 11 -38.36 39.83 26.38
C ASN A 11 -38.29 38.82 25.22
N ASN A 12 -37.38 38.98 24.26
CA ASN A 12 -37.24 38.00 23.18
C ASN A 12 -36.58 36.69 23.69
N ASP A 13 -35.71 36.77 24.70
CA ASP A 13 -35.15 35.61 25.41
C ASP A 13 -36.16 34.89 26.33
N SER A 14 -37.32 35.48 26.62
CA SER A 14 -38.40 34.77 27.33
C SER A 14 -39.19 33.80 26.43
N SER A 15 -38.95 33.86 25.12
CA SER A 15 -39.42 32.88 24.12
C SER A 15 -38.31 31.94 23.66
N THR A 16 -37.24 31.82 24.45
CA THR A 16 -36.18 30.83 24.20
C THR A 16 -36.75 29.45 24.49
N GLY A 17 -37.42 28.87 23.49
CA GLY A 17 -37.43 27.42 23.33
C GLY A 17 -35.98 27.00 23.48
N SER A 18 -35.70 26.25 24.55
CA SER A 18 -34.36 25.81 24.91
C SER A 18 -33.72 25.20 23.67
N SER A 19 -32.89 25.97 22.97
CA SER A 19 -32.01 25.46 21.94
C SER A 19 -30.93 24.70 22.69
N THR A 20 -31.29 23.51 23.16
CA THR A 20 -30.35 22.50 23.58
C THR A 20 -29.41 22.33 22.39
N ALA A 21 -28.24 22.94 22.47
CA ALA A 21 -27.19 22.77 21.49
C ALA A 21 -26.89 21.27 21.47
N THR A 22 -27.49 20.54 20.53
CA THR A 22 -27.23 19.13 20.37
C THR A 22 -25.74 19.00 20.14
N PRO A 23 -24.99 18.31 21.01
CA PRO A 23 -23.55 18.18 20.84
C PRO A 23 -23.30 17.60 19.44
N PHE A 24 -22.39 18.22 18.70
CA PHE A 24 -22.01 17.73 17.37
C PHE A 24 -21.47 16.30 17.51
N ALA A 25 -22.29 15.33 17.13
CA ALA A 25 -21.93 13.93 17.09
C ALA A 25 -21.62 13.57 15.63
N PRO A 26 -20.37 13.23 15.28
CA PRO A 26 -20.05 12.79 13.94
C PRO A 26 -20.86 11.53 13.60
N SER A 27 -21.37 11.45 12.38
CA SER A 27 -22.08 10.25 11.92
C SER A 27 -21.15 9.03 11.96
N ALA A 28 -21.69 7.86 12.31
CA ALA A 28 -20.90 6.62 12.34
C ALA A 28 -20.21 6.32 10.99
N SER A 29 -20.83 6.71 9.86
CA SER A 29 -20.23 6.61 8.53
C SER A 29 -19.01 7.52 8.36
N ALA A 30 -19.07 8.76 8.86
CA ALA A 30 -17.94 9.67 8.79
C ALA A 30 -16.75 9.14 9.60
N ILE A 31 -17.00 8.56 10.77
CA ILE A 31 -15.94 7.93 11.58
C ILE A 31 -15.27 6.80 10.80
N ARG A 32 -16.04 5.85 10.24
CA ARG A 32 -15.49 4.72 9.48
C ARG A 32 -14.67 5.16 8.27
N ILE A 33 -15.19 6.08 7.46
CA ILE A 33 -14.50 6.58 6.26
C ILE A 33 -13.16 7.22 6.64
N ASN A 34 -13.15 8.10 7.66
CA ASN A 34 -11.93 8.73 8.13
C ASN A 34 -10.94 7.69 8.67
N THR A 35 -11.40 6.72 9.47
CA THR A 35 -10.55 5.64 9.97
C THR A 35 -9.92 4.85 8.83
N LEU A 36 -10.68 4.45 7.80
CA LEU A 36 -10.16 3.74 6.64
C LEU A 36 -9.10 4.55 5.89
N TRP A 37 -9.36 5.85 5.68
CA TRP A 37 -8.39 6.75 5.05
C TRP A 37 -7.11 6.90 5.86
N PHE A 38 -7.19 7.15 7.17
CA PHE A 38 -6.00 7.25 8.02
C PHE A 38 -5.20 5.95 8.04
N ILE A 39 -5.85 4.79 8.16
CA ILE A 39 -5.17 3.49 8.09
C ILE A 39 -4.46 3.32 6.74
N SER A 40 -5.12 3.63 5.62
CA SER A 40 -4.51 3.53 4.29
C SER A 40 -3.26 4.41 4.14
N LEU A 41 -3.30 5.64 4.66
CA LEU A 41 -2.16 6.57 4.63
C LEU A 41 -1.02 6.07 5.51
N ILE A 42 -1.32 5.62 6.73
CA ILE A 42 -0.31 5.08 7.65
C ILE A 42 0.36 3.85 7.05
N LEU A 43 -0.39 2.92 6.44
CA LEU A 43 0.18 1.75 5.77
C LEU A 43 1.05 2.15 4.57
N SER A 44 0.60 3.10 3.75
CA SER A 44 1.37 3.60 2.61
C SER A 44 2.70 4.21 3.07
N LEU A 45 2.67 5.08 4.09
CA LEU A 45 3.86 5.69 4.67
C LEU A 45 4.79 4.64 5.30
N SER A 46 4.23 3.67 6.02
CA SER A 46 5.00 2.58 6.63
C SER A 46 5.70 1.74 5.56
N THR A 47 5.03 1.47 4.44
CA THR A 47 5.59 0.77 3.28
C THR A 47 6.79 1.53 2.73
N VAL A 48 6.63 2.83 2.44
CA VAL A 48 7.72 3.66 1.93
C VAL A 48 8.88 3.72 2.93
N LEU A 49 8.60 3.86 4.23
CA LEU A 49 9.61 3.88 5.27
C LEU A 49 10.43 2.57 5.31
N VAL A 50 9.75 1.43 5.31
CA VAL A 50 10.41 0.11 5.27
C VAL A 50 11.23 -0.04 3.99
N GLY A 51 10.71 0.42 2.84
CA GLY A 51 11.45 0.42 1.58
C GLY A 51 12.71 1.27 1.62
N ILE A 52 12.63 2.47 2.22
CA ILE A 52 13.80 3.36 2.39
C ILE A 52 14.83 2.70 3.30
N VAL A 53 14.41 2.15 4.45
CA VAL A 53 15.32 1.44 5.36
C VAL A 53 15.97 0.27 4.62
N ALA A 54 15.21 -0.59 3.95
CA ALA A 54 15.77 -1.70 3.21
C ALA A 54 16.77 -1.26 2.12
N LEU A 55 16.50 -0.16 1.43
CA LEU A 55 17.45 0.45 0.47
C LEU A 55 18.71 1.02 1.14
N GLN A 56 18.61 1.54 2.36
CA GLN A 56 19.77 2.01 3.13
C GLN A 56 20.68 0.85 3.51
N TRP A 57 20.10 -0.25 4.01
CA TRP A 57 20.85 -1.46 4.35
C TRP A 57 21.57 -2.04 3.13
N LEU A 58 20.90 -2.06 1.98
CA LEU A 58 21.50 -2.54 0.72
C LEU A 58 22.70 -1.68 0.28
N ARG A 59 22.57 -0.35 0.37
CA ARG A 59 23.65 0.59 0.03
C ARG A 59 24.86 0.44 0.95
N GLU A 60 24.61 0.25 2.24
CA GLU A 60 25.68 0.03 3.20
C GLU A 60 26.42 -1.29 2.91
N HIS A 61 25.67 -2.37 2.68
CA HIS A 61 26.26 -3.66 2.31
C HIS A 61 27.08 -3.58 1.01
N GLN A 62 26.61 -2.82 0.01
CA GLN A 62 27.34 -2.59 -1.23
C GLN A 62 28.68 -1.88 -0.99
N ARG A 63 28.71 -0.84 -0.16
CA ARG A 63 29.95 -0.12 0.19
C ARG A 63 31.00 -1.00 0.87
N TYR A 64 30.58 -1.96 1.68
CA TYR A 64 31.49 -2.95 2.26
C TYR A 64 32.07 -3.89 1.20
N THR A 65 31.29 -4.22 0.18
CA THR A 65 31.70 -5.16 -0.90
C THR A 65 32.64 -4.50 -1.91
N ASP A 66 32.45 -3.21 -2.22
CA ASP A 66 33.31 -2.46 -3.18
C ASP A 66 34.76 -2.26 -2.71
N ARG A 67 35.08 -2.64 -1.46
CA ARG A 67 36.44 -2.66 -0.91
C ARG A 67 37.18 -3.98 -1.17
N MET A 68 36.53 -4.99 -1.75
CA MET A 68 37.11 -6.31 -2.09
C MET A 68 37.52 -6.42 -3.56
N SER A 69 38.44 -7.32 -3.86
CA SER A 69 39.13 -7.40 -5.15
C SER A 69 38.22 -7.94 -6.29
N PRO A 70 38.46 -7.59 -7.57
CA PRO A 70 37.59 -7.96 -8.70
C PRO A 70 37.45 -9.48 -8.94
N GLN A 71 38.40 -10.29 -8.48
CA GLN A 71 38.34 -11.76 -8.59
C GLN A 71 37.38 -12.41 -7.58
N GLU A 72 37.04 -11.71 -6.49
CA GLU A 72 36.08 -12.17 -5.48
C GLU A 72 34.62 -11.79 -5.84
N CYS A 73 34.44 -10.94 -6.85
CA CYS A 73 33.13 -10.44 -7.31
C CYS A 73 32.19 -11.56 -7.82
N VAL A 74 32.77 -12.64 -8.37
CA VAL A 74 32.00 -13.82 -8.82
C VAL A 74 31.53 -14.67 -7.63
N GLY A 75 32.36 -14.81 -6.58
CA GLY A 75 31.98 -15.47 -5.33
C GLY A 75 30.98 -14.65 -4.49
N ALA A 76 31.13 -13.32 -4.51
CA ALA A 76 30.23 -12.39 -3.83
C ALA A 76 28.82 -12.36 -4.43
N TYR A 77 28.63 -12.74 -5.70
CA TYR A 77 27.31 -12.90 -6.31
C TYR A 77 26.60 -14.17 -5.81
N HIS A 78 27.33 -15.29 -5.68
CA HIS A 78 26.80 -16.53 -5.10
C HIS A 78 26.54 -16.40 -3.59
N MET A 79 27.44 -15.75 -2.84
CA MET A 79 27.16 -15.41 -1.44
C MET A 79 26.04 -14.39 -1.30
N ARG A 80 25.76 -13.57 -2.33
CA ARG A 80 24.61 -12.65 -2.34
C ARG A 80 23.29 -13.40 -2.35
N GLU A 81 23.16 -14.50 -3.12
CA GLU A 81 21.96 -15.34 -3.04
C GLU A 81 21.83 -16.00 -1.66
N GLU A 82 22.90 -16.57 -1.11
CA GLU A 82 22.86 -17.18 0.24
C GLU A 82 22.62 -16.15 1.37
N ALA A 83 23.16 -14.94 1.24
CA ALA A 83 22.96 -13.85 2.20
C ALA A 83 21.58 -13.21 2.07
N LEU A 84 21.03 -13.07 0.85
CA LEU A 84 19.64 -12.64 0.63
C LEU A 84 18.65 -13.67 1.20
N GLU A 85 18.89 -14.97 0.99
CA GLU A 85 18.05 -16.03 1.59
C GLU A 85 18.12 -16.03 3.12
N ARG A 86 19.31 -15.84 3.71
CA ARG A 86 19.47 -15.81 5.18
C ARG A 86 18.91 -14.58 5.87
N TRP A 87 18.86 -13.43 5.19
CA TRP A 87 18.46 -12.16 5.81
C TRP A 87 17.01 -11.73 5.53
N LEU A 88 16.20 -12.56 4.83
CA LEU A 88 14.80 -12.24 4.48
C LEU A 88 14.60 -10.92 3.69
N VAL A 89 15.67 -10.24 3.29
CA VAL A 89 15.62 -8.99 2.50
C VAL A 89 14.75 -9.14 1.25
N PRO A 90 14.87 -10.19 0.41
CA PRO A 90 13.96 -10.38 -0.72
C PRO A 90 12.51 -10.56 -0.28
N GLN A 91 12.24 -11.22 0.86
CA GLN A 91 10.88 -11.35 1.38
C GLN A 91 10.26 -10.00 1.78
N ILE A 92 11.04 -9.12 2.43
CA ILE A 92 10.61 -7.75 2.77
C ILE A 92 10.27 -6.98 1.49
N PHE A 93 11.14 -7.05 0.47
CA PHE A 93 10.90 -6.38 -0.81
C PHE A 93 9.72 -6.95 -1.60
N THR A 94 9.46 -8.26 -1.52
CA THR A 94 8.25 -8.86 -2.11
C THR A 94 6.97 -8.49 -1.36
N GLY A 95 7.07 -8.23 -0.04
CA GLY A 95 5.93 -7.83 0.80
C GLY A 95 5.56 -6.35 0.70
N LEU A 96 6.52 -5.48 0.37
CA LEU A 96 6.32 -4.03 0.22
C LEU A 96 5.19 -3.70 -0.79
N PRO A 97 5.20 -4.22 -2.03
CA PRO A 97 4.10 -4.02 -2.98
C PRO A 97 2.75 -4.50 -2.45
N LEU A 98 2.70 -5.62 -1.73
CA LEU A 98 1.46 -6.16 -1.15
C LEU A 98 0.89 -5.21 -0.08
N LEU A 99 1.75 -4.68 0.79
CA LEU A 99 1.34 -3.72 1.81
C LEU A 99 0.76 -2.44 1.18
N LEU A 100 1.36 -1.96 0.08
CA LEU A 100 0.87 -0.83 -0.69
C LEU A 100 -0.47 -1.13 -1.38
N GLN A 101 -0.62 -2.33 -1.94
CA GLN A 101 -1.87 -2.77 -2.55
C GLN A 101 -3.00 -2.84 -1.52
N ILE A 102 -2.74 -3.35 -0.31
CA ILE A 102 -3.71 -3.34 0.80
C ILE A 102 -4.10 -1.91 1.14
N ALA A 103 -3.12 -1.00 1.28
CA ALA A 103 -3.40 0.42 1.51
C ALA A 103 -4.29 1.02 0.42
N LEU A 104 -4.00 0.74 -0.85
CA LEU A 104 -4.79 1.18 -2.00
C LEU A 104 -6.23 0.66 -1.96
N VAL A 105 -6.42 -0.63 -1.64
CA VAL A 105 -7.75 -1.25 -1.51
C VAL A 105 -8.56 -0.56 -0.41
N LEU A 106 -7.96 -0.36 0.77
CA LEU A 106 -8.61 0.34 1.88
C LEU A 106 -9.01 1.77 1.50
N PHE A 107 -8.13 2.49 0.80
CA PHE A 107 -8.41 3.84 0.32
C PHE A 107 -9.60 3.86 -0.66
N PHE A 108 -9.64 2.94 -1.60
CA PHE A 108 -10.73 2.81 -2.59
C PHE A 108 -12.07 2.43 -1.95
N VAL A 109 -12.08 1.55 -0.96
CA VAL A 109 -13.29 1.24 -0.19
C VAL A 109 -13.81 2.49 0.53
N GLY A 110 -12.93 3.21 1.23
CA GLY A 110 -13.29 4.47 1.89
C GLY A 110 -13.79 5.53 0.92
N ALA A 111 -13.17 5.64 -0.27
CA ALA A 111 -13.60 6.55 -1.33
C ALA A 111 -14.98 6.19 -1.90
N ALA A 112 -15.23 4.90 -2.17
CA ALA A 112 -16.53 4.44 -2.65
C ALA A 112 -17.65 4.72 -1.63
N GLU A 113 -17.42 4.43 -0.35
CA GLU A 113 -18.36 4.75 0.73
C GLU A 113 -18.60 6.26 0.83
N TYR A 114 -17.54 7.07 0.76
CA TYR A 114 -17.63 8.53 0.81
C TYR A 114 -18.46 9.11 -0.34
N LEU A 115 -18.17 8.71 -1.59
CA LEU A 115 -18.91 9.21 -2.74
C LEU A 115 -20.37 8.76 -2.73
N CYS A 116 -20.65 7.52 -2.31
CA CYS A 116 -22.03 7.04 -2.19
C CYS A 116 -22.81 7.75 -1.08
N ALA A 117 -22.14 8.10 0.03
CA ALA A 117 -22.74 8.90 1.10
C ALA A 117 -23.00 10.35 0.68
N LEU A 118 -22.14 10.92 -0.18
CA LEU A 118 -22.27 12.29 -0.67
C LEU A 118 -23.35 12.40 -1.76
N ASN A 119 -23.26 11.60 -2.82
CA ASN A 119 -24.23 11.59 -3.91
C ASN A 119 -24.22 10.25 -4.66
N ARG A 120 -25.31 9.49 -4.56
CA ARG A 120 -25.45 8.18 -5.21
C ARG A 120 -25.30 8.23 -6.74
N ALA A 121 -25.72 9.32 -7.38
CA ALA A 121 -25.62 9.44 -8.83
C ALA A 121 -24.16 9.44 -9.33
N VAL A 122 -23.24 9.99 -8.54
CA VAL A 122 -21.79 9.98 -8.83
C VAL A 122 -21.11 8.77 -8.19
N GLY A 123 -21.55 8.35 -7.01
CA GLY A 123 -20.95 7.24 -6.27
C GLY A 123 -21.06 5.89 -6.97
N ILE A 124 -22.21 5.58 -7.58
CA ILE A 124 -22.42 4.30 -8.28
C ILE A 124 -21.42 4.11 -9.44
N PRO A 125 -21.34 5.01 -10.44
CA PRO A 125 -20.42 4.80 -11.56
C PRO A 125 -18.96 4.76 -11.11
N VAL A 126 -18.56 5.60 -10.13
CA VAL A 126 -17.19 5.57 -9.60
C VAL A 126 -16.90 4.26 -8.87
N SER A 127 -17.85 3.72 -8.11
CA SER A 127 -17.69 2.44 -7.41
C SER A 127 -17.53 1.27 -8.38
N VAL A 128 -18.21 1.31 -9.54
CA VAL A 128 -18.02 0.30 -10.60
C VAL A 128 -16.60 0.36 -11.17
N VAL A 129 -16.09 1.56 -11.46
CA VAL A 129 -14.72 1.73 -11.96
C VAL A 129 -13.68 1.28 -10.93
N ILE A 130 -13.90 1.60 -9.65
CA ILE A 130 -13.07 1.12 -8.54
C ILE A 130 -13.09 -0.41 -8.48
N ALA A 131 -14.26 -1.04 -8.53
CA ALA A 131 -14.39 -2.49 -8.48
C ALA A 131 -13.68 -3.19 -9.64
N LEU A 132 -13.83 -2.68 -10.87
CA LEU A 132 -13.11 -3.20 -12.03
C LEU A 132 -11.59 -3.05 -11.90
N SER A 133 -11.13 -1.91 -11.38
CA SER A 133 -9.71 -1.66 -11.13
C SER A 133 -9.13 -2.61 -10.09
N LEU A 134 -9.87 -2.85 -8.99
CA LEU A 134 -9.50 -3.82 -7.95
C LEU A 134 -9.51 -5.26 -8.47
N LEU A 135 -10.47 -5.61 -9.33
CA LEU A 135 -10.52 -6.91 -9.96
C LEU A 135 -9.31 -7.13 -10.87
N PHE A 136 -8.95 -6.14 -11.68
CA PHE A 136 -7.77 -6.20 -12.55
C PHE A 136 -6.47 -6.31 -11.73
N LEU A 137 -6.35 -5.53 -10.65
CA LEU A 137 -5.23 -5.60 -9.72
C LEU A 137 -5.15 -6.97 -9.04
N GLY A 138 -6.27 -7.49 -8.54
CA GLY A 138 -6.37 -8.81 -7.95
C GLY A 138 -5.96 -9.90 -8.95
N ALA A 139 -6.51 -9.87 -10.17
CA ALA A 139 -6.17 -10.83 -11.20
C ALA A 139 -4.68 -10.82 -11.55
N THR A 140 -4.08 -9.64 -11.74
CA THR A 140 -2.66 -9.50 -12.10
C THR A 140 -1.71 -9.88 -10.96
N THR A 141 -2.09 -9.70 -9.70
CA THR A 141 -1.27 -10.08 -8.55
C THR A 141 -1.47 -11.55 -8.14
N VAL A 142 -2.67 -12.10 -8.31
CA VAL A 142 -3.00 -13.49 -8.00
C VAL A 142 -2.54 -14.45 -9.10
N LEU A 143 -2.56 -14.07 -10.39
CA LEU A 143 -2.10 -14.96 -11.47
C LEU A 143 -0.68 -15.54 -11.26
N PRO A 144 0.37 -14.71 -11.05
CA PRO A 144 1.73 -15.22 -10.91
C PRO A 144 1.93 -15.99 -9.60
N THR A 145 1.25 -15.58 -8.52
CA THR A 145 1.33 -16.28 -7.22
C THR A 145 0.61 -17.62 -7.26
N LEU A 146 -0.56 -17.69 -7.90
CA LEU A 146 -1.31 -18.91 -8.14
C LEU A 146 -0.55 -19.85 -9.07
N GLN A 147 0.06 -19.36 -10.16
CA GLN A 147 0.89 -20.17 -11.05
C GLN A 147 2.07 -20.80 -10.29
N LEU A 148 2.77 -20.01 -9.48
CA LEU A 148 3.88 -20.50 -8.67
C LEU A 148 3.42 -21.48 -7.58
N PHE A 149 2.30 -21.20 -6.93
CA PHE A 149 1.72 -22.06 -5.90
C PHE A 149 1.18 -23.39 -6.47
N LEU A 150 0.52 -23.36 -7.64
CA LEU A 150 0.07 -24.56 -8.34
C LEU A 150 1.24 -25.41 -8.83
N LEU A 151 2.34 -24.79 -9.28
CA LEU A 151 3.58 -25.49 -9.59
C LEU A 151 4.22 -26.09 -8.33
N ALA A 152 4.20 -25.39 -7.20
CA ALA A 152 4.70 -25.90 -5.91
C ALA A 152 3.85 -27.06 -5.37
N LEU A 153 2.53 -27.02 -5.54
CA LEU A 153 1.60 -28.09 -5.18
C LEU A 153 1.68 -29.29 -6.13
N SER A 154 2.12 -29.10 -7.38
CA SER A 154 2.24 -30.17 -8.37
C SER A 154 3.43 -31.10 -8.14
N GLY A 155 4.25 -30.87 -7.12
CA GLY A 155 5.38 -31.74 -6.75
C GLY A 155 6.54 -31.73 -7.77
N PRO A 156 7.72 -32.27 -7.40
CA PRO A 156 8.91 -32.18 -8.23
C PRO A 156 8.83 -33.22 -9.36
N SER A 157 8.27 -32.84 -10.51
CA SER A 157 8.51 -33.60 -11.73
C SER A 157 8.63 -32.71 -12.96
N THR A 158 9.89 -32.60 -13.39
CA THR A 158 10.40 -32.35 -14.74
C THR A 158 10.50 -30.92 -15.28
N LYS A 159 11.78 -30.49 -15.30
CA LYS A 159 12.45 -29.60 -16.26
C LYS A 159 11.92 -28.16 -16.35
N ILE A 160 12.43 -27.34 -15.43
CA ILE A 160 12.75 -25.94 -15.73
C ILE A 160 13.84 -25.97 -16.81
N PRO A 161 13.64 -25.51 -18.05
CA PRO A 161 14.79 -25.11 -18.86
C PRO A 161 15.39 -23.89 -18.15
N ALA A 162 16.56 -24.08 -17.55
CA ALA A 162 17.35 -22.99 -17.02
C ALA A 162 17.64 -22.01 -18.17
N GLN A 163 16.87 -20.93 -18.26
CA GLN A 163 17.28 -19.77 -19.01
C GLN A 163 18.12 -18.91 -18.06
N CYS A 164 19.44 -19.12 -18.13
CA CYS A 164 20.40 -18.19 -17.56
C CYS A 164 20.22 -16.83 -18.28
N ALA A 165 19.62 -15.87 -17.57
CA ALA A 165 19.38 -14.50 -18.05
C ALA A 165 20.65 -13.62 -18.10
N TYR A 166 21.84 -14.19 -17.92
CA TYR A 166 23.09 -13.48 -18.12
C TYR A 166 24.14 -14.42 -18.75
N LYS A 167 23.99 -14.70 -20.06
CA LYS A 167 25.07 -15.28 -20.84
C LYS A 167 26.11 -14.18 -21.08
N SER A 168 27.30 -14.33 -20.52
CA SER A 168 28.37 -13.32 -20.58
C SER A 168 28.87 -13.07 -22.01
N PRO A 169 29.44 -11.88 -22.31
CA PRO A 169 29.97 -11.54 -23.63
C PRO A 169 31.08 -12.47 -24.15
N GLN A 170 31.71 -13.28 -23.27
CA GLN A 170 32.84 -14.11 -23.62
C GLN A 170 32.51 -15.37 -24.43
N SER A 171 31.22 -15.75 -24.54
CA SER A 171 30.81 -16.87 -25.41
C SER A 171 30.94 -16.58 -26.91
N TRP A 172 31.20 -15.33 -27.30
CA TRP A 172 31.43 -14.93 -28.69
C TRP A 172 32.89 -15.06 -29.16
N ALA A 173 33.85 -15.27 -28.24
CA ALA A 173 35.28 -15.29 -28.59
C ALA A 173 35.81 -16.67 -29.01
N MET A 174 34.95 -17.69 -29.06
CA MET A 174 35.33 -19.08 -29.36
C MET A 174 34.61 -19.64 -30.59
N HIS A 175 34.34 -18.81 -31.60
CA HIS A 175 34.00 -19.28 -32.95
C HIS A 175 34.91 -18.62 -33.98
#